data_AF-A0A959IMF3-F1
#
_entry.id   AF-A0A959IMF3-F1
#
_cell.length_a   1.000
_cell.length_b   1.000
_cell.length_c   1.000
_cell.angle_alpha   90.00
_cell.angle_beta   90.00
_cell.angle_gamma   90.00
#
_symmetry.space_group_name_H-M   'P 1'
#
loop_
_entity.id
_entity.type
_entity.pdbx_description
1 polymer ?
#
loop_
_entity_poly.entity_id
_entity_poly.type
_entity_poly.pdbx_seq_one_letter_code
_entity_poly.pdbx_strand_id
1 'polypeptide(L)'
;AYDVGLYHSMDNGNNWTGPIIPHKDGVAAEHGFVSFFPMPGDKIGAVWLDGRNYAQQNHEGHDSHGSGGEPDMTLRFASIDRKGNIADDHELDAKVCSCCQTDAALLENGAIVVYRDRSAEEIRDISYVRWIDGAWTEPQPVAEDLWEINGCPVNGPAVAASGKNVAVSWFTMAGGEAKVQLKFSTDNGAQFGEPIRLDEGNPIGRIDVQFWDDEHVLVSWIERETTDAAAIRLKVISLSGATIHNERVADINPARSSGFPRMAMGNGIGYLAWTETGKKPHIKMVSLSL
;
A
#
# COMPACT_ATOMS: atom_id res chain seq x y z
N ALA A 1 -15.67 13.03 6.66
CA ALA A 1 -14.66 13.91 6.05
C ALA A 1 -13.45 13.99 6.96
N TYR A 2 -12.27 13.83 6.39
CA TYR A 2 -10.97 13.97 7.06
C TYR A 2 -9.92 14.31 5.99
N ASP A 3 -8.88 15.04 6.39
CA ASP A 3 -7.84 15.54 5.47
C ASP A 3 -6.48 14.88 5.73
N VAL A 4 -5.62 14.94 4.72
CA VAL A 4 -4.20 14.61 4.86
C VAL A 4 -3.44 15.81 5.39
N GLY A 5 -2.87 15.68 6.60
CA GLY A 5 -1.95 16.66 7.17
C GLY A 5 -0.51 16.18 7.13
N LEU A 6 0.34 16.81 6.32
CA LEU A 6 1.80 16.58 6.34
C LEU A 6 2.47 17.52 7.33
N TYR A 7 3.30 16.95 8.21
CA TYR A 7 4.23 17.70 9.05
C TYR A 7 5.66 17.30 8.67
N HIS A 8 6.56 18.28 8.59
CA HIS A 8 7.98 18.02 8.31
C HIS A 8 8.87 18.58 9.41
N SER A 9 10.06 18.00 9.53
CA SER A 9 11.13 18.51 10.40
C SER A 9 12.39 18.77 9.58
N MET A 10 13.08 19.87 9.91
CA MET A 10 14.32 20.29 9.27
C MET A 10 15.54 20.22 10.23
N ASP A 11 15.33 19.71 11.44
CA ASP A 11 16.30 19.71 12.52
C ASP A 11 16.38 18.35 13.23
N ASN A 12 16.33 17.27 12.45
CA ASN A 12 16.41 15.88 12.90
C ASN A 12 15.27 15.48 13.86
N GLY A 13 14.06 16.00 13.64
CA GLY A 13 12.87 15.62 14.39
C GLY A 13 12.66 16.40 15.70
N ASN A 14 13.50 17.40 16.00
CA ASN A 14 13.36 18.19 17.23
C ASN A 14 12.16 19.15 17.16
N ASN A 15 11.92 19.77 16.00
CA ASN A 15 10.77 20.62 15.73
C ASN A 15 10.05 20.19 14.46
N TRP A 16 8.72 20.39 14.45
CA TRP A 16 7.84 20.00 13.34
C TRP A 16 7.02 21.20 12.88
N THR A 17 6.95 21.41 11.57
CA THR A 17 6.17 22.47 10.91
C THR A 17 5.06 21.84 10.07
N GLY A 18 3.88 22.45 10.09
CA GLY A 18 2.69 21.98 9.38
C GLY A 18 1.37 22.44 10.04
N PRO A 19 0.21 21.92 9.60
CA PRO A 19 0.08 20.95 8.52
C PRO A 19 0.20 21.58 7.13
N ILE A 20 0.84 20.88 6.20
CA ILE A 20 0.71 21.09 4.77
C ILE A 20 -0.39 20.15 4.28
N ILE A 21 -1.44 20.71 3.68
CA ILE A 21 -2.55 19.94 3.11
C ILE A 21 -2.28 19.77 1.60
N PRO A 22 -2.00 18.56 1.09
CA PRO A 22 -1.55 18.35 -0.29
C PRO A 22 -2.64 18.63 -1.32
N HIS A 23 -3.91 18.52 -0.93
CA HIS A 23 -5.07 18.75 -1.78
C HIS A 23 -5.69 20.13 -1.51
N LYS A 24 -6.23 20.77 -2.55
CA LYS A 24 -6.77 22.16 -2.49
C LYS A 24 -8.21 22.28 -2.99
N ASP A 25 -8.92 21.17 -3.07
CA ASP A 25 -10.30 21.08 -3.58
C ASP A 25 -11.32 21.78 -2.67
N GLY A 26 -11.06 21.88 -1.36
CA GLY A 26 -11.94 22.53 -0.38
C GLY A 26 -13.23 21.76 -0.09
N VAL A 27 -13.30 20.48 -0.45
CA VAL A 27 -14.46 19.60 -0.30
C VAL A 27 -14.36 18.85 1.03
N ALA A 28 -15.47 18.80 1.77
CA ALA A 28 -15.57 17.96 2.96
C ALA A 28 -15.73 16.47 2.59
N ALA A 29 -14.62 15.86 2.16
CA ALA A 29 -14.54 14.47 1.73
C ALA A 29 -13.50 13.69 2.55
N GLU A 30 -13.31 12.42 2.19
CA GLU A 30 -12.27 11.58 2.75
C GLU A 30 -10.98 11.71 1.95
N HIS A 31 -9.89 12.09 2.61
CA HIS A 31 -8.55 12.15 2.03
C HIS A 31 -7.58 11.36 2.92
N GLY A 32 -7.07 10.23 2.46
CA GLY A 32 -6.29 9.34 3.34
C GLY A 32 -5.42 8.32 2.63
N PHE A 33 -4.94 7.35 3.41
CA PHE A 33 -4.12 6.22 2.93
C PHE A 33 -2.87 6.67 2.16
N VAL A 34 -2.15 7.63 2.74
CA VAL A 34 -1.06 8.36 2.08
C VAL A 34 0.21 7.54 2.02
N SER A 35 0.83 7.53 0.85
CA SER A 35 2.20 7.06 0.62
C SER A 35 3.09 8.20 0.20
N PHE A 36 4.33 8.19 0.70
CA PHE A 36 5.36 9.17 0.34
C PHE A 36 6.54 8.50 -0.31
N PHE A 37 7.17 9.21 -1.25
CA PHE A 37 8.45 8.80 -1.82
C PHE A 37 9.31 10.03 -2.14
N PRO A 38 10.65 9.95 -2.02
CA PRO A 38 11.54 11.00 -2.45
C PRO A 38 11.41 11.30 -3.95
N MET A 39 11.48 12.56 -4.33
CA MET A 39 11.52 12.99 -5.73
C MET A 39 12.75 13.85 -6.01
N PRO A 40 13.23 13.90 -7.27
CA PRO A 40 14.31 14.80 -7.66
C PRO A 40 14.04 16.27 -7.31
N GLY A 41 15.11 17.01 -7.00
CA GLY A 41 15.04 18.45 -6.71
C GLY A 41 14.59 18.80 -5.29
N ASP A 42 14.97 18.00 -4.29
CA ASP A 42 14.60 18.19 -2.88
C ASP A 42 13.08 18.26 -2.65
N LYS A 43 12.36 17.39 -3.35
CA LYS A 43 10.91 17.23 -3.24
C LYS A 43 10.54 15.88 -2.65
N ILE A 44 9.32 15.78 -2.15
CA ILE A 44 8.65 14.51 -1.91
C ILE A 44 7.44 14.40 -2.83
N GLY A 45 7.13 13.20 -3.26
CA GLY A 45 5.85 12.83 -3.83
C GLY A 45 4.91 12.37 -2.72
N ALA A 46 3.66 12.79 -2.78
CA ALA A 46 2.59 12.30 -1.93
C ALA A 46 1.49 11.72 -2.81
N VAL A 47 1.05 10.49 -2.51
CA VAL A 47 -0.10 9.85 -3.16
C VAL A 47 -1.13 9.49 -2.12
N TRP A 48 -2.41 9.77 -2.39
CA TRP A 48 -3.51 9.51 -1.46
C TRP A 48 -4.77 9.06 -2.18
N LEU A 49 -5.67 8.46 -1.40
CA LEU A 49 -7.05 8.19 -1.80
C LEU A 49 -7.90 9.43 -1.53
N ASP A 50 -8.68 9.84 -2.53
CA ASP A 50 -9.41 11.10 -2.53
C ASP A 50 -10.88 10.93 -2.91
N GLY A 51 -11.76 11.20 -1.95
CA GLY A 51 -13.20 11.01 -2.07
C GLY A 51 -13.96 12.27 -2.50
N ARG A 52 -13.30 13.30 -3.07
CA ARG A 52 -13.96 14.58 -3.42
C ARG A 52 -15.20 14.41 -4.31
N ASN A 53 -15.23 13.37 -5.14
CA ASN A 53 -16.36 13.06 -6.03
C ASN A 53 -17.61 12.60 -5.27
N TYR A 54 -17.47 12.18 -4.01
CA TYR A 54 -18.59 11.75 -3.15
C TYR A 54 -19.52 12.91 -2.81
N ALA A 55 -18.94 14.10 -2.59
CA ALA A 55 -19.69 15.29 -2.26
C ALA A 55 -20.37 15.91 -3.49
N GLN A 56 -19.80 15.73 -4.67
CA GLN A 56 -20.32 16.30 -5.93
C GLN A 56 -21.58 15.57 -6.40
N GLN A 57 -21.67 14.25 -6.22
CA GLN A 57 -22.86 13.47 -6.59
C GLN A 57 -24.09 13.74 -5.72
N ASN A 58 -23.93 14.37 -4.55
CA ASN A 58 -25.08 14.80 -3.74
C ASN A 58 -25.77 16.08 -4.26
N HIS A 59 -25.23 16.72 -5.30
CA HIS A 59 -25.77 17.94 -5.90
C HIS A 59 -26.37 17.77 -7.30
N GLU A 60 -26.18 16.62 -7.95
CA GLU A 60 -26.80 16.32 -9.24
C GLU A 60 -28.04 15.44 -9.01
N GLY A 61 -29.19 15.92 -9.50
CA GLY A 61 -30.51 15.41 -9.16
C GLY A 61 -30.69 13.90 -9.33
N HIS A 62 -31.48 13.34 -8.41
CA HIS A 62 -32.00 11.98 -8.42
C HIS A 62 -32.63 11.60 -9.78
N ASP A 63 -31.89 11.04 -10.73
CA ASP A 63 -32.46 10.40 -11.93
C ASP A 63 -31.48 9.42 -12.62
N SER A 64 -30.80 8.56 -11.86
CA SER A 64 -30.14 7.38 -12.45
C SER A 64 -30.47 6.11 -11.68
N HIS A 65 -31.39 5.32 -12.24
CA HIS A 65 -31.61 3.93 -11.88
C HIS A 65 -30.48 3.06 -12.44
N GLY A 66 -29.28 3.18 -11.86
CA GLY A 66 -28.17 2.24 -12.02
C GLY A 66 -27.78 1.71 -10.65
N SER A 67 -27.51 0.41 -10.53
CA SER A 67 -27.16 -0.30 -9.29
C SER A 67 -26.29 0.54 -8.34
N GLY A 68 -26.81 0.83 -7.14
CA GLY A 68 -26.22 1.77 -6.18
C GLY A 68 -24.84 1.34 -5.69
N GLY A 69 -23.80 1.78 -6.39
CA GLY A 69 -22.41 1.70 -5.95
C GLY A 69 -22.02 2.92 -5.11
N GLU A 70 -21.01 2.75 -4.24
CA GLU A 70 -20.34 3.90 -3.62
C GLU A 70 -19.83 4.85 -4.72
N PRO A 71 -19.94 6.17 -4.55
CA PRO A 71 -19.29 7.14 -5.44
C PRO A 71 -17.80 6.83 -5.59
N ASP A 72 -17.15 7.39 -6.62
CA ASP A 72 -15.81 6.96 -7.01
C ASP A 72 -14.70 7.63 -6.19
N MET A 73 -13.92 6.80 -5.49
CA MET A 73 -12.67 7.21 -4.84
C MET A 73 -11.62 7.33 -5.93
N THR A 74 -10.82 8.39 -5.92
CA THR A 74 -9.73 8.59 -6.89
C THR A 74 -8.38 8.38 -6.23
N LEU A 75 -7.37 8.02 -7.03
CA LEU A 75 -5.98 8.06 -6.64
C LEU A 75 -5.39 9.39 -7.11
N ARG A 76 -4.76 10.14 -6.21
CA ARG A 76 -4.21 11.46 -6.53
C ARG A 76 -2.79 11.64 -6.05
N PHE A 77 -2.07 12.52 -6.72
CA PHE A 77 -0.68 12.82 -6.49
C PHE A 77 -0.45 14.32 -6.38
N ALA A 78 0.57 14.69 -5.60
CA ALA A 78 1.16 16.02 -5.61
C ALA A 78 2.65 15.95 -5.27
N SER A 79 3.45 16.85 -5.85
CA SER A 79 4.83 17.08 -5.44
C SER A 79 4.91 18.21 -4.42
N ILE A 80 5.71 18.03 -3.38
CA ILE A 80 5.87 18.98 -2.28
C ILE A 80 7.36 19.30 -2.13
N ASP A 81 7.74 20.56 -2.26
CA ASP A 81 9.12 20.99 -2.05
C ASP A 81 9.47 21.14 -0.56
N ARG A 82 10.76 21.33 -0.27
CA ARG A 82 11.29 21.54 1.08
C ARG A 82 10.67 22.73 1.84
N LYS A 83 10.05 23.70 1.14
CA LYS A 83 9.35 24.83 1.76
C LYS A 83 7.86 24.55 2.00
N GLY A 84 7.37 23.39 1.57
CA GLY A 84 5.96 23.01 1.65
C GLY A 84 5.11 23.52 0.48
N ASN A 85 5.73 24.02 -0.60
CA ASN A 85 4.97 24.40 -1.78
C ASN A 85 4.51 23.15 -2.52
N ILE A 86 3.23 23.14 -2.88
CA ILE A 86 2.58 22.05 -3.61
C ILE A 86 2.56 22.37 -5.11
N ALA A 87 2.95 21.40 -5.92
CA ALA A 87 2.86 21.42 -7.38
C ALA A 87 2.34 20.07 -7.90
N ASP A 88 2.07 19.99 -9.20
CA ASP A 88 1.73 18.75 -9.91
C ASP A 88 0.55 17.96 -9.29
N ASP A 89 -0.46 18.67 -8.76
CA ASP A 89 -1.72 18.06 -8.28
C ASP A 89 -2.43 17.40 -9.47
N HIS A 90 -2.47 16.07 -9.45
CA HIS A 90 -2.90 15.25 -10.57
C HIS A 90 -3.68 14.02 -10.11
N GLU A 91 -4.71 13.67 -10.89
CA GLU A 91 -5.42 12.40 -10.74
C GLU A 91 -4.66 11.31 -11.48
N LEU A 92 -4.30 10.25 -10.77
CA LEU A 92 -3.60 9.09 -11.31
C LEU A 92 -4.57 7.99 -11.74
N ASP A 93 -5.71 7.89 -11.05
CA ASP A 93 -6.76 6.91 -11.32
C ASP A 93 -8.11 7.47 -10.87
N ALA A 94 -9.12 7.35 -11.74
CA ALA A 94 -10.45 7.89 -11.52
C ALA A 94 -11.34 6.99 -10.65
N LYS A 95 -10.97 5.72 -10.41
CA LYS A 95 -11.84 4.79 -9.68
C LYS A 95 -11.05 3.67 -8.98
N VAL A 96 -10.81 3.85 -7.68
CA VAL A 96 -10.05 2.90 -6.86
C VAL A 96 -10.83 2.40 -5.65
N CYS A 97 -10.25 1.44 -4.93
CA CYS A 97 -10.82 0.95 -3.68
C CYS A 97 -10.76 2.04 -2.59
N SER A 98 -11.87 2.26 -1.89
CA SER A 98 -12.04 3.33 -0.89
C SER A 98 -11.37 3.10 0.48
N CYS A 99 -10.82 1.89 0.75
CA CYS A 99 -10.43 1.49 2.11
C CYS A 99 -9.07 0.78 2.23
N CYS A 100 -8.34 0.66 1.13
CA CYS A 100 -7.08 -0.08 1.08
C CYS A 100 -5.91 0.89 1.03
N GLN A 101 -4.86 0.61 1.82
CA GLN A 101 -3.63 1.39 1.74
C GLN A 101 -3.05 1.40 0.32
N THR A 102 -2.44 2.53 -0.02
CA THR A 102 -1.44 2.59 -1.10
C THR A 102 -0.07 2.26 -0.52
N ASP A 103 0.89 1.91 -1.39
CA ASP A 103 2.30 1.83 -1.02
C ASP A 103 3.17 2.30 -2.18
N ALA A 104 4.38 2.77 -1.89
CA ALA A 104 5.27 3.33 -2.90
C ALA A 104 6.73 2.93 -2.68
N ALA A 105 7.45 2.69 -3.78
CA ALA A 105 8.88 2.39 -3.75
C ALA A 105 9.64 3.18 -4.81
N LEU A 106 10.92 3.48 -4.53
CA LEU A 106 11.81 4.14 -5.47
C LEU A 106 12.35 3.14 -6.50
N LEU A 107 12.25 3.51 -7.77
CA LEU A 107 12.92 2.84 -8.87
C LEU A 107 14.24 3.57 -9.17
N GLU A 108 15.11 2.95 -9.97
CA GLU A 108 16.40 3.55 -10.37
C GLU A 108 16.23 4.94 -11.01
N ASN A 109 15.18 5.12 -11.83
CA ASN A 109 14.88 6.38 -12.53
C ASN A 109 13.48 6.91 -12.24
N GLY A 110 12.94 6.64 -11.04
CA GLY A 110 11.55 6.99 -10.78
C GLY A 110 10.96 6.47 -9.49
N ALA A 111 9.64 6.28 -9.51
CA ALA A 111 8.89 5.65 -8.44
C ALA A 111 7.82 4.72 -9.01
N ILE A 112 7.44 3.71 -8.24
CA ILE A 112 6.25 2.90 -8.46
C ILE A 112 5.31 3.08 -7.28
N VAL A 113 4.03 3.19 -7.58
CA VAL A 113 2.95 3.23 -6.60
C VAL A 113 2.02 2.07 -6.89
N VAL A 114 1.70 1.30 -5.86
CA VAL A 114 0.74 0.19 -5.92
C VAL A 114 -0.49 0.50 -5.08
N TYR A 115 -1.64 0.04 -5.53
CA TYR A 115 -2.91 0.27 -4.87
C TYR A 115 -3.92 -0.81 -5.25
N ARG A 116 -5.00 -0.91 -4.47
CA ARG A 116 -6.14 -1.75 -4.86
C ARG A 116 -7.10 -0.93 -5.70
N ASP A 117 -7.34 -1.40 -6.90
CA ASP A 117 -8.18 -0.77 -7.91
C ASP A 117 -9.67 -1.12 -7.68
N ARG A 118 -10.57 -0.55 -8.48
CA ARG A 118 -12.00 -0.89 -8.52
C ARG A 118 -12.57 -0.66 -9.92
N SER A 119 -12.84 -1.75 -10.66
CA SER A 119 -13.54 -1.65 -11.94
C SER A 119 -15.01 -1.28 -11.80
N ALA A 120 -15.70 -1.04 -12.92
CA ALA A 120 -17.14 -0.81 -12.97
C ALA A 120 -17.95 -2.04 -12.48
N GLU A 121 -17.38 -3.23 -12.60
CA GLU A 121 -17.94 -4.52 -12.18
C GLU A 121 -17.54 -4.92 -10.74
N GLU A 122 -17.03 -3.97 -9.93
CA GLU A 122 -16.52 -4.24 -8.57
C GLU A 122 -15.38 -5.26 -8.50
N ILE A 123 -14.59 -5.39 -9.58
CA ILE A 123 -13.32 -6.12 -9.54
C ILE A 123 -12.29 -5.27 -8.81
N ARG A 124 -11.69 -5.81 -7.76
CA ARG A 124 -10.74 -5.11 -6.90
C ARG A 124 -9.36 -5.75 -6.92
N ASP A 125 -8.77 -5.77 -8.10
CA ASP A 125 -7.41 -6.26 -8.32
C ASP A 125 -6.37 -5.21 -7.91
N ILE A 126 -5.09 -5.60 -7.96
CA ILE A 126 -3.99 -4.69 -7.64
C ILE A 126 -3.48 -4.06 -8.92
N SER A 127 -3.43 -2.72 -8.92
CA SER A 127 -2.88 -1.92 -10.00
C SER A 127 -1.65 -1.16 -9.53
N TYR A 128 -0.87 -0.70 -10.50
CA TYR A 128 0.28 0.15 -10.27
C TYR A 128 0.38 1.26 -11.32
N VAL A 129 0.98 2.37 -10.91
CA VAL A 129 1.43 3.46 -11.79
C VAL A 129 2.91 3.72 -11.52
N ARG A 130 3.63 4.20 -12.54
CA ARG A 130 5.05 4.55 -12.42
C ARG A 130 5.27 6.00 -12.78
N TRP A 131 6.11 6.67 -12.03
CA TRP A 131 6.65 7.97 -12.40
C TRP A 131 8.03 7.76 -13.03
N ILE A 132 8.13 7.93 -14.34
CA ILE A 132 9.34 7.69 -15.14
C ILE A 132 9.53 8.84 -16.12
N ASP A 133 10.77 9.27 -16.33
CA ASP A 133 11.12 10.35 -17.26
C ASP A 133 10.30 11.64 -17.07
N GLY A 134 9.91 11.93 -15.82
CA GLY A 134 9.14 13.13 -15.46
C GLY A 134 7.61 13.02 -15.66
N ALA A 135 7.08 11.86 -16.06
CA ALA A 135 5.67 11.64 -16.30
C ALA A 135 5.14 10.39 -15.58
N TRP A 136 3.83 10.38 -15.31
CA TRP A 136 3.12 9.20 -14.82
C TRP A 136 2.69 8.31 -15.98
N THR A 137 2.78 6.99 -15.80
CA THR A 137 2.15 6.01 -16.69
C THR A 137 0.67 5.90 -16.37
N GLU A 138 -0.12 5.41 -17.34
CA GLU A 138 -1.48 4.92 -17.07
C GLU A 138 -1.44 3.76 -16.05
N PRO A 139 -2.52 3.57 -15.27
CA PRO A 139 -2.75 2.39 -14.44
C PRO A 139 -2.55 1.09 -15.20
N GLN A 140 -1.82 0.14 -14.61
CA GLN A 140 -1.65 -1.22 -15.14
C GLN A 140 -1.87 -2.25 -14.03
N PRO A 141 -2.45 -3.43 -14.31
CA PRO A 141 -2.61 -4.47 -13.31
C PRO A 141 -1.27 -5.13 -12.94
N VAL A 142 -1.04 -5.37 -11.66
CA VAL A 142 0.02 -6.28 -11.17
C VAL A 142 -0.38 -7.73 -11.43
N ALA A 143 -1.66 -8.05 -11.23
CA ALA A 143 -2.25 -9.35 -11.48
C ALA A 143 -3.75 -9.20 -11.76
N GLU A 144 -4.28 -10.06 -12.63
CA GLU A 144 -5.71 -10.18 -12.94
C GLU A 144 -6.31 -11.34 -12.13
N ASP A 145 -6.47 -11.13 -10.82
CA ASP A 145 -7.10 -12.13 -9.94
C ASP A 145 -8.61 -12.22 -10.19
N LEU A 146 -9.21 -11.14 -10.73
CA LEU A 146 -10.64 -10.97 -10.94
C LEU A 146 -11.44 -11.08 -9.65
N TRP A 147 -10.92 -10.46 -8.57
CA TRP A 147 -11.62 -10.50 -7.29
C TRP A 147 -12.82 -9.56 -7.26
N GLU A 148 -13.99 -10.10 -7.60
CA GLU A 148 -15.27 -9.40 -7.45
C GLU A 148 -15.67 -9.30 -5.98
N ILE A 149 -15.72 -8.07 -5.46
CA ILE A 149 -16.13 -7.82 -4.07
C ILE A 149 -16.77 -6.44 -3.92
N ASN A 150 -18.04 -6.44 -3.52
CA ASN A 150 -18.75 -5.25 -3.09
C ASN A 150 -18.57 -5.04 -1.58
N GLY A 151 -17.38 -4.63 -1.17
CA GLY A 151 -17.07 -4.41 0.24
C GLY A 151 -15.64 -3.95 0.50
N CYS A 152 -15.33 -3.72 1.78
CA CYS A 152 -14.04 -3.20 2.24
C CYS A 152 -13.12 -4.33 2.75
N PRO A 153 -12.19 -4.86 1.91
CA PRO A 153 -11.27 -5.90 2.36
C PRO A 153 -10.24 -5.38 3.36
N VAL A 154 -9.99 -4.06 3.36
CA VAL A 154 -8.99 -3.37 4.21
C VAL A 154 -7.63 -4.08 4.12
N ASN A 155 -7.20 -4.28 2.88
CA ASN A 155 -5.99 -4.99 2.51
C ASN A 155 -5.42 -4.33 1.25
N GLY A 156 -4.58 -3.31 1.44
CA GLY A 156 -3.74 -2.77 0.37
C GLY A 156 -2.59 -3.71 0.00
N PRO A 157 -2.01 -3.56 -1.20
CA PRO A 157 -0.75 -4.19 -1.56
C PRO A 157 0.43 -3.53 -0.81
N ALA A 158 1.58 -4.19 -0.81
CA ALA A 158 2.84 -3.63 -0.37
C ALA A 158 3.89 -3.77 -1.49
N VAL A 159 4.81 -2.81 -1.60
CA VAL A 159 5.85 -2.79 -2.62
C VAL A 159 7.21 -2.42 -2.04
N ALA A 160 8.25 -3.10 -2.52
CA ALA A 160 9.64 -2.69 -2.32
C ALA A 160 10.40 -2.75 -3.64
N ALA A 161 11.53 -2.05 -3.71
CA ALA A 161 12.43 -2.07 -4.84
C ALA A 161 13.89 -2.01 -4.40
N SER A 162 14.77 -2.72 -5.11
CA SER A 162 16.24 -2.61 -5.02
C SER A 162 16.83 -2.63 -6.43
N GLY A 163 17.53 -1.55 -6.80
CA GLY A 163 17.98 -1.34 -8.18
C GLY A 163 16.82 -1.43 -9.18
N LYS A 164 16.91 -2.37 -10.11
CA LYS A 164 15.85 -2.64 -11.10
C LYS A 164 14.79 -3.64 -10.65
N ASN A 165 15.00 -4.28 -9.50
CA ASN A 165 14.13 -5.32 -8.99
C ASN A 165 13.00 -4.69 -8.20
N VAL A 166 11.78 -5.16 -8.42
CA VAL A 166 10.57 -4.71 -7.74
C VAL A 166 9.83 -5.95 -7.23
N ALA A 167 9.36 -5.88 -5.99
CA ALA A 167 8.57 -6.93 -5.36
C ALA A 167 7.23 -6.34 -4.93
N VAL A 168 6.13 -6.91 -5.42
CA VAL A 168 4.78 -6.52 -5.01
C VAL A 168 4.09 -7.72 -4.40
N SER A 169 3.60 -7.57 -3.17
CA SER A 169 2.83 -8.60 -2.49
C SER A 169 1.45 -8.10 -2.12
N TRP A 170 0.45 -8.96 -2.23
CA TRP A 170 -0.94 -8.59 -2.00
C TRP A 170 -1.78 -9.76 -1.51
N PHE A 171 -2.92 -9.40 -0.90
CA PHE A 171 -3.93 -10.34 -0.46
C PHE A 171 -5.06 -10.41 -1.48
N THR A 172 -5.60 -11.60 -1.71
CA THR A 172 -6.80 -11.80 -2.54
C THR A 172 -7.67 -12.91 -1.99
N MET A 173 -8.98 -12.84 -2.23
CA MET A 173 -9.92 -13.95 -2.03
C MET A 173 -10.64 -14.32 -3.33
N ALA A 174 -10.04 -14.00 -4.48
CA ALA A 174 -10.57 -14.42 -5.77
C ALA A 174 -10.80 -15.94 -5.80
N GLY A 175 -11.94 -16.35 -6.38
CA GLY A 175 -12.35 -17.76 -6.40
C GLY A 175 -12.72 -18.34 -5.01
N GLY A 176 -12.92 -17.49 -3.99
CA GLY A 176 -13.33 -17.92 -2.65
C GLY A 176 -12.19 -18.47 -1.78
N GLU A 177 -10.94 -18.32 -2.21
CA GLU A 177 -9.76 -18.81 -1.50
C GLU A 177 -8.85 -17.66 -1.12
N ALA A 178 -8.64 -17.46 0.19
CA ALA A 178 -7.73 -16.45 0.71
C ALA A 178 -6.26 -16.81 0.41
N LYS A 179 -5.53 -15.86 -0.18
CA LYS A 179 -4.13 -16.03 -0.58
C LYS A 179 -3.32 -14.78 -0.27
N VAL A 180 -2.05 -14.97 0.07
CA VAL A 180 -1.02 -13.93 -0.03
C VAL A 180 -0.14 -14.30 -1.21
N GLN A 181 -0.06 -13.40 -2.17
CA GLN A 181 0.68 -13.58 -3.42
C GLN A 181 1.86 -12.60 -3.47
N LEU A 182 2.89 -12.95 -4.23
CA LEU A 182 4.07 -12.13 -4.49
C LEU A 182 4.40 -12.21 -5.98
N LYS A 183 4.71 -11.08 -6.60
CA LYS A 183 5.30 -11.02 -7.94
C LYS A 183 6.58 -10.22 -7.91
N PHE A 184 7.52 -10.64 -8.74
CA PHE A 184 8.74 -9.91 -9.01
C PHE A 184 8.70 -9.30 -10.41
N SER A 185 9.32 -8.13 -10.51
CA SER A 185 9.78 -7.52 -11.74
C SER A 185 11.29 -7.38 -11.66
N THR A 186 12.01 -7.63 -12.75
CA THR A 186 13.47 -7.38 -12.84
C THR A 186 13.82 -6.30 -13.85
N ASP A 187 12.85 -5.48 -14.24
CA ASP A 187 12.94 -4.46 -15.30
C ASP A 187 12.29 -3.11 -14.91
N ASN A 188 12.47 -2.67 -13.66
CA ASN A 188 11.92 -1.42 -13.12
C ASN A 188 10.37 -1.36 -13.16
N GLY A 189 9.72 -2.48 -12.85
CA GLY A 189 8.27 -2.59 -12.78
C GLY A 189 7.60 -2.50 -14.15
N ALA A 190 8.31 -2.78 -15.25
CA ALA A 190 7.71 -2.74 -16.58
C ALA A 190 6.90 -4.02 -16.85
N GLN A 191 7.38 -5.17 -16.38
CA GLN A 191 6.68 -6.44 -16.46
C GLN A 191 6.85 -7.23 -15.18
N PHE A 192 5.76 -7.83 -14.71
CA PHE A 192 5.78 -8.74 -13.57
C PHE A 192 5.68 -10.19 -14.03
N GLY A 193 6.45 -11.06 -13.39
CA GLY A 193 6.40 -12.50 -13.64
C GLY A 193 5.16 -13.19 -13.05
N GLU A 194 5.25 -14.52 -12.97
CA GLU A 194 4.21 -15.36 -12.39
C GLU A 194 4.07 -15.14 -10.87
N PRO A 195 2.85 -15.26 -10.32
CA PRO A 195 2.64 -15.10 -8.89
C PRO A 195 3.19 -16.30 -8.10
N ILE A 196 3.80 -15.99 -6.96
CA ILE A 196 4.28 -16.94 -5.96
C ILE A 196 3.35 -16.86 -4.75
N ARG A 197 2.74 -17.98 -4.37
CA ARG A 197 1.92 -18.07 -3.15
C ARG A 197 2.80 -18.14 -1.90
N LEU A 198 2.53 -17.28 -0.94
CA LEU A 198 3.31 -17.14 0.29
C LEU A 198 2.62 -17.68 1.53
N ASP A 199 1.29 -17.66 1.61
CA ASP A 199 0.56 -18.01 2.83
C ASP A 199 0.61 -19.51 3.19
N GLU A 200 0.15 -19.83 4.40
CA GLU A 200 0.05 -21.20 4.91
C GLU A 200 -1.41 -21.74 4.88
N GLY A 201 -2.29 -21.09 4.11
CA GLY A 201 -3.64 -21.59 3.76
C GLY A 201 -4.82 -20.76 4.27
N ASN A 202 -4.65 -19.91 5.28
CA ASN A 202 -5.72 -19.10 5.88
C ASN A 202 -5.24 -17.67 6.24
N PRO A 203 -4.70 -16.91 5.29
CA PRO A 203 -4.19 -15.57 5.56
C PRO A 203 -5.31 -14.57 5.85
N ILE A 204 -4.97 -13.55 6.65
CA ILE A 204 -5.79 -12.33 6.84
C ILE A 204 -5.25 -11.17 5.96
N GLY A 205 -4.02 -11.32 5.45
CA GLY A 205 -3.30 -10.28 4.70
C GLY A 205 -2.51 -9.37 5.63
N ARG A 206 -2.67 -8.05 5.50
CA ARG A 206 -1.89 -7.02 6.22
C ARG A 206 -0.40 -7.17 6.00
N ILE A 207 -0.05 -7.09 4.73
CA ILE A 207 1.24 -7.46 4.19
C ILE A 207 2.19 -6.28 4.28
N ASP A 208 3.47 -6.60 4.46
CA ASP A 208 4.56 -5.67 4.20
C ASP A 208 5.70 -6.40 3.48
N VAL A 209 6.46 -5.66 2.67
CA VAL A 209 7.53 -6.19 1.81
C VAL A 209 8.75 -5.28 1.93
N GLN A 210 9.94 -5.88 2.06
CA GLN A 210 11.22 -5.15 2.02
C GLN A 210 12.26 -6.00 1.30
N PHE A 211 13.18 -5.38 0.55
CA PHE A 211 14.37 -6.08 0.07
C PHE A 211 15.35 -6.26 1.23
N TRP A 212 15.78 -7.49 1.47
CA TRP A 212 16.84 -7.79 2.45
C TRP A 212 18.22 -7.43 1.89
N ASP A 213 18.44 -7.80 0.62
CA ASP A 213 19.58 -7.47 -0.22
C ASP A 213 19.11 -7.46 -1.70
N ASP A 214 20.03 -7.46 -2.67
CA ASP A 214 19.68 -7.38 -4.09
C ASP A 214 19.02 -8.66 -4.67
N GLU A 215 19.06 -9.78 -3.95
CA GLU A 215 18.58 -11.09 -4.40
C GLU A 215 17.46 -11.67 -3.51
N HIS A 216 17.27 -11.13 -2.30
CA HIS A 216 16.35 -11.65 -1.31
C HIS A 216 15.32 -10.62 -0.85
N VAL A 217 14.07 -11.06 -0.75
CA VAL A 217 12.93 -10.24 -0.33
C VAL A 217 12.33 -10.81 0.94
N LEU A 218 12.18 -9.94 1.93
CA LEU A 218 11.48 -10.17 3.17
C LEU A 218 10.00 -9.83 3.00
N VAL A 219 9.10 -10.76 3.29
CA VAL A 219 7.66 -10.54 3.26
C VAL A 219 7.05 -10.97 4.59
N SER A 220 6.19 -10.12 5.15
CA SER A 220 5.41 -10.45 6.34
C SER A 220 3.92 -10.36 6.07
N TRP A 221 3.13 -11.17 6.76
CA TRP A 221 1.68 -11.13 6.72
C TRP A 221 1.08 -11.67 8.02
N ILE A 222 -0.23 -11.51 8.20
CA ILE A 222 -0.97 -12.13 9.30
C ILE A 222 -1.67 -13.40 8.80
N GLU A 223 -1.44 -14.50 9.49
CA GLU A 223 -2.05 -15.81 9.24
C GLU A 223 -3.02 -16.16 10.36
N ARG A 224 -4.25 -16.55 10.01
CA ARG A 224 -5.23 -16.98 11.01
C ARG A 224 -4.99 -18.44 11.40
N GLU A 225 -4.81 -18.68 12.69
CA GLU A 225 -4.60 -20.03 13.23
C GLU A 225 -5.88 -20.62 13.82
N THR A 226 -6.70 -19.78 14.45
CA THR A 226 -8.04 -20.13 14.92
C THR A 226 -8.98 -18.94 14.75
N THR A 227 -10.25 -19.05 15.14
CA THR A 227 -11.20 -17.93 15.08
C THR A 227 -10.71 -16.69 15.84
N ASP A 228 -10.06 -16.89 17.00
CA ASP A 228 -9.66 -15.81 17.91
C ASP A 228 -8.14 -15.60 17.97
N ALA A 229 -7.36 -16.38 17.22
CA ALA A 229 -5.90 -16.31 17.22
C ALA A 229 -5.34 -16.21 15.79
N ALA A 230 -4.36 -15.33 15.63
CA ALA A 230 -3.55 -15.22 14.45
C ALA A 230 -2.07 -15.07 14.83
N ALA A 231 -1.20 -15.27 13.85
CA ALA A 231 0.23 -15.07 14.01
C ALA A 231 0.77 -14.16 12.91
N ILE A 232 1.80 -13.40 13.24
CA ILE A 232 2.62 -12.74 12.24
C ILE A 232 3.54 -13.80 11.65
N ARG A 233 3.47 -13.96 10.34
CA ARG A 233 4.34 -14.83 9.54
C ARG A 233 5.32 -13.98 8.77
N LEU A 234 6.47 -14.58 8.49
CA LEU A 234 7.56 -13.93 7.78
C LEU A 234 8.28 -14.95 6.91
N LYS A 235 8.54 -14.58 5.67
CA LYS A 235 9.36 -15.34 4.72
C LYS A 235 10.47 -14.49 4.14
N VAL A 236 11.60 -15.11 3.88
CA VAL A 236 12.65 -14.59 3.01
C VAL A 236 12.63 -15.41 1.74
N ILE A 237 12.41 -14.76 0.60
CA ILE A 237 12.23 -15.39 -0.70
C ILE A 237 13.31 -14.84 -1.64
N SER A 238 14.04 -15.71 -2.33
CA SER A 238 14.96 -15.27 -3.38
C SER A 238 14.19 -14.79 -4.62
N LEU A 239 14.81 -13.98 -5.48
CA LEU A 239 14.21 -13.57 -6.76
C LEU A 239 13.89 -14.75 -7.70
N SER A 240 14.46 -15.94 -7.49
CA SER A 240 14.09 -17.16 -8.20
C SER A 240 12.81 -17.82 -7.66
N GLY A 241 12.22 -17.26 -6.60
CA GLY A 241 11.04 -17.79 -5.90
C GLY A 241 11.34 -18.86 -4.86
N ALA A 242 12.61 -19.08 -4.49
CA ALA A 242 12.94 -20.06 -3.46
C ALA A 242 12.76 -19.46 -2.05
N THR A 243 12.03 -20.16 -1.19
CA THR A 243 11.94 -19.79 0.23
C THR A 243 13.26 -20.11 0.93
N ILE A 244 13.96 -19.09 1.39
CA ILE A 244 15.23 -19.17 2.14
C ILE A 244 14.96 -19.31 3.64
N HIS A 245 13.96 -18.59 4.14
CA HIS A 245 13.55 -18.61 5.55
C HIS A 245 12.04 -18.56 5.65
N ASN A 246 11.46 -19.24 6.66
CA ASN A 246 10.03 -19.23 6.96
C ASN A 246 9.84 -19.28 8.48
N GLU A 247 9.16 -18.29 9.04
CA GLU A 247 9.04 -18.13 10.49
C GLU A 247 7.64 -17.68 10.93
N ARG A 248 7.20 -18.24 12.07
CA ARG A 248 6.09 -17.73 12.87
C ARG A 248 6.65 -16.82 13.96
N VAL A 249 6.58 -15.51 13.77
CA VAL A 249 7.31 -14.54 14.60
C VAL A 249 6.64 -14.33 15.96
N ALA A 250 5.33 -14.08 15.96
CA ALA A 250 4.61 -13.70 17.19
C ALA A 250 3.11 -13.94 17.05
N ASP A 251 2.43 -14.05 18.19
CA ASP A 251 0.97 -14.01 18.26
C ASP A 251 0.47 -12.59 17.98
N ILE A 252 -0.69 -12.48 17.34
CA ILE A 252 -1.37 -11.21 17.09
C ILE A 252 -2.90 -11.40 17.12
N ASN A 253 -3.61 -10.39 17.62
CA ASN A 253 -5.07 -10.37 17.56
C ASN A 253 -5.53 -10.26 16.08
N PRO A 254 -6.42 -11.14 15.58
CA PRO A 254 -6.91 -11.08 14.19
C PRO A 254 -7.79 -9.86 13.89
N ALA A 255 -8.27 -9.14 14.91
CA ALA A 255 -9.14 -7.97 14.73
C ALA A 255 -8.44 -6.81 14.02
N ARG A 256 -9.21 -5.91 13.40
CA ARG A 256 -8.66 -4.73 12.69
C ARG A 256 -7.85 -3.79 13.60
N SER A 257 -8.13 -3.80 14.90
CA SER A 257 -7.46 -2.96 15.90
C SER A 257 -5.98 -3.29 16.12
N SER A 258 -5.50 -4.46 15.70
CA SER A 258 -4.06 -4.77 15.72
C SER A 258 -3.29 -4.11 14.58
N GLY A 259 -3.99 -3.46 13.64
CA GLY A 259 -3.38 -2.72 12.54
C GLY A 259 -2.55 -3.61 11.63
N PHE A 260 -1.48 -3.03 11.08
CA PHE A 260 -0.61 -3.66 10.10
C PHE A 260 0.79 -3.74 10.68
N PRO A 261 1.38 -4.94 10.79
CA PRO A 261 2.81 -5.06 11.04
C PRO A 261 3.58 -4.30 9.95
N ARG A 262 4.64 -3.59 10.34
CA ARG A 262 5.49 -2.82 9.42
C ARG A 262 6.95 -3.22 9.58
N MET A 263 7.65 -3.26 8.46
CA MET A 263 9.04 -3.62 8.35
C MET A 263 9.88 -2.43 7.87
N ALA A 264 11.13 -2.41 8.32
CA ALA A 264 12.14 -1.50 7.81
C ALA A 264 13.50 -2.20 7.82
N MET A 265 14.35 -1.85 6.87
CA MET A 265 15.71 -2.37 6.76
C MET A 265 16.73 -1.29 7.09
N GLY A 266 17.80 -1.65 7.79
CA GLY A 266 18.91 -0.74 8.06
C GLY A 266 20.16 -1.48 8.52
N ASN A 267 21.31 -1.15 7.93
CA ASN A 267 22.62 -1.74 8.28
C ASN A 267 22.65 -3.28 8.27
N GLY A 268 21.96 -3.91 7.32
CA GLY A 268 21.86 -5.38 7.22
C GLY A 268 20.97 -6.04 8.28
N ILE A 269 20.19 -5.24 9.03
CA ILE A 269 19.25 -5.71 10.03
C ILE A 269 17.83 -5.37 9.55
N GLY A 270 16.94 -6.35 9.60
CA GLY A 270 15.52 -6.13 9.41
C GLY A 270 14.84 -5.84 10.74
N TYR A 271 13.90 -4.91 10.77
CA TYR A 271 13.07 -4.63 11.94
C TYR A 271 11.62 -4.88 11.57
N LEU A 272 10.89 -5.56 12.44
CA LEU A 272 9.45 -5.78 12.32
C LEU A 272 8.77 -5.26 13.57
N ALA A 273 7.82 -4.34 13.39
CA ALA A 273 7.05 -3.73 14.47
C ALA A 273 5.55 -3.95 14.28
N TRP A 274 4.81 -4.15 15.38
CA TRP A 274 3.36 -4.35 15.35
C TRP A 274 2.68 -3.83 16.61
N THR A 275 1.36 -3.64 16.53
CA THR A 275 0.55 -3.21 17.67
C THR A 275 0.07 -4.42 18.47
N GLU A 276 0.40 -4.46 19.76
CA GLU A 276 -0.24 -5.35 20.71
C GLU A 276 -1.48 -4.67 21.29
N THR A 277 -2.66 -5.24 21.03
CA THR A 277 -3.95 -4.70 21.47
C THR A 277 -4.24 -5.03 22.93
N GLY A 278 -5.02 -4.19 23.61
CA GLY A 278 -5.48 -4.44 24.98
C GLY A 278 -5.96 -3.16 25.65
N LYS A 279 -6.12 -3.18 26.97
CA LYS A 279 -6.50 -1.96 27.75
C LYS A 279 -5.50 -0.80 27.56
N LYS A 280 -4.23 -1.13 27.32
CA LYS A 280 -3.16 -0.18 27.00
C LYS A 280 -2.41 -0.71 25.77
N PRO A 281 -2.82 -0.33 24.56
CA PRO A 281 -2.12 -0.71 23.35
C PRO A 281 -0.68 -0.22 23.37
N HIS A 282 0.26 -1.02 22.86
CA HIS A 282 1.66 -0.62 22.71
C HIS A 282 2.29 -1.29 21.50
N ILE A 283 3.43 -0.77 21.06
CA ILE A 283 4.18 -1.33 19.94
C ILE A 283 5.19 -2.35 20.45
N LYS A 284 5.21 -3.53 19.83
CA LYS A 284 6.28 -4.51 19.95
C LYS A 284 7.16 -4.43 18.71
N MET A 285 8.43 -4.78 18.88
CA MET A 285 9.40 -4.83 17.80
C MET A 285 10.33 -6.02 17.99
N VAL A 286 10.71 -6.65 16.89
CA VAL A 286 11.83 -7.59 16.81
C VAL A 286 12.80 -7.14 15.74
N SER A 287 14.06 -7.51 15.91
CA SER A 287 15.10 -7.40 14.89
C SER A 287 15.41 -8.77 14.33
N LEU A 288 15.59 -8.87 13.02
CA LEU A 288 16.04 -10.06 12.31
C LEU A 288 17.47 -9.83 11.82
N SER A 289 18.27 -10.89 11.85
CA SER A 289 19.60 -10.97 11.24
C SER A 289 19.71 -12.35 10.58
N LEU A 290 19.95 -12.36 9.26
CA LEU A 290 20.18 -13.58 8.47
C LEU A 290 21.68 -13.87 8.34
#